data_AF-A0A7Y4K207-F1
#
_entry.id   AF-A0A7Y4K207-F1
#
_cell.length_a   1.000
_cell.length_b   1.000
_cell.length_c   1.000
_cell.angle_alpha   90.00
_cell.angle_beta   90.00
_cell.angle_gamma   90.00
#
_symmetry.space_group_name_H-M   'P 1'
#
loop_
_entity.id
_entity.type
_entity.pdbx_description
1 polymer ?
#
loop_
_entity_poly.entity_id
_entity_poly.type
_entity_poly.pdbx_seq_one_letter_code
_entity_poly.pdbx_strand_id
1 'polypeptide(L)'
;GMLQATVATVGDLVHSFIQSDAAVGAFLPPGLVPCEAVVSLTPPPFSGLDHLAICLEPGTLDATVRFYQHVFGFQQSHEEVVHTRQSGMNSKVVQSPSTRIILPLQEPLSAENPGQIGEFLRRNGGPGVQHIALLTADIVGAVRELRRHTRFLEIPAPYYERLEARLGALDFDLVPLRELGILVDRDAWGTLLQTFTRSEHPKQTLFFEVIQRQEARGFGGANIRALFEAVERDYARAQA
;
A
#
# COMPACT_ATOMS: atom_id res chain seq x y z
N GLY A 1 -24.48 22.14 -5.80
CA GLY A 1 -23.32 23.00 -5.51
C GLY A 1 -22.15 22.16 -5.04
N MET A 2 -20.96 22.73 -4.90
CA MET A 2 -19.80 22.05 -4.33
C MET A 2 -19.18 22.91 -3.23
N LEU A 3 -18.97 22.33 -2.05
CA LEU A 3 -18.23 22.93 -0.96
C LEU A 3 -16.91 22.18 -0.81
N GLN A 4 -15.81 22.94 -0.67
CA GLN A 4 -14.49 22.39 -0.45
C GLN A 4 -13.81 23.05 0.74
N ALA A 5 -13.14 22.24 1.55
CA ALA A 5 -12.20 22.68 2.57
C ALA A 5 -10.92 21.84 2.45
N THR A 6 -9.77 22.39 2.84
CA THR A 6 -8.49 21.69 2.74
C THR A 6 -7.72 21.85 4.05
N VAL A 7 -7.14 20.75 4.52
CA VAL A 7 -6.31 20.70 5.74
C VAL A 7 -4.94 20.16 5.37
N ALA A 8 -3.89 20.91 5.68
CA ALA A 8 -2.51 20.43 5.54
C ALA A 8 -2.24 19.27 6.49
N THR A 9 -1.41 18.32 6.06
CA THR A 9 -1.02 17.17 6.88
C THR A 9 0.50 16.99 6.82
N VAL A 10 0.96 15.75 6.77
CA VAL A 10 2.37 15.38 6.74
C VAL A 10 3.07 15.93 5.50
N GLY A 11 4.21 16.60 5.68
CA GLY A 11 4.98 17.15 4.57
C GLY A 11 4.20 18.23 3.82
N ASP A 12 4.11 18.07 2.50
CA ASP A 12 3.33 18.93 1.60
C ASP A 12 1.96 18.32 1.23
N LEU A 13 1.59 17.19 1.82
CA LEU A 13 0.30 16.55 1.58
C LEU A 13 -0.85 17.37 2.19
N VAL A 14 -2.01 17.31 1.53
CA VAL A 14 -3.25 17.93 1.99
C VAL A 14 -4.42 16.96 1.88
N HIS A 15 -5.36 17.05 2.82
CA HIS A 15 -6.67 16.41 2.72
C HIS A 15 -7.70 17.42 2.25
N SER A 16 -8.29 17.19 1.08
CA SER A 16 -9.39 18.01 0.58
C SER A 16 -10.73 17.34 0.85
N PHE A 17 -11.57 18.00 1.64
CA PHE A 17 -12.93 17.58 1.95
C PHE A 17 -13.86 18.14 0.88
N ILE A 18 -14.56 17.25 0.19
CA ILE A 18 -15.47 17.62 -0.89
C ILE A 18 -16.88 17.20 -0.49
N GLN A 19 -17.78 18.18 -0.41
CA GLN A 19 -19.22 17.94 -0.36
C GLN A 19 -19.82 18.36 -1.70
N SER A 20 -20.48 17.42 -2.38
CA SER A 20 -21.07 17.65 -3.69
C SER A 20 -22.44 16.99 -3.77
N ASP A 21 -23.36 17.62 -4.50
CA ASP A 21 -24.67 17.04 -4.82
C ASP A 21 -24.60 16.04 -6.00
N ALA A 22 -23.42 15.88 -6.60
CA ALA A 22 -23.20 14.94 -7.69
C ALA A 22 -23.43 13.50 -7.22
N ALA A 23 -24.01 12.68 -8.09
CA ALA A 23 -24.11 11.25 -7.85
C ALA A 23 -22.71 10.62 -7.69
N VAL A 24 -22.61 9.58 -6.86
CA VAL A 24 -21.37 8.81 -6.70
C VAL A 24 -20.92 8.29 -8.07
N GLY A 25 -19.66 8.55 -8.43
CA GLY A 25 -19.08 8.19 -9.72
C GLY A 25 -19.26 9.23 -10.83
N ALA A 26 -20.09 10.27 -10.63
CA ALA A 26 -20.26 11.38 -11.58
C ALA A 26 -19.48 12.64 -11.16
N PHE A 27 -18.79 12.61 -10.02
CA PHE A 27 -18.03 13.74 -9.53
C PHE A 27 -16.74 13.95 -10.35
N LEU A 28 -16.51 15.18 -10.75
CA LEU A 28 -15.22 15.68 -11.21
C LEU A 28 -14.89 16.97 -10.45
N PRO A 29 -13.62 17.17 -10.04
CA PRO A 29 -13.15 18.47 -9.58
C PRO A 29 -13.48 19.58 -10.60
N PRO A 30 -13.80 20.80 -10.14
CA PRO A 30 -14.10 21.91 -11.04
C PRO A 30 -13.01 22.15 -12.07
N GLY A 31 -13.41 22.36 -13.32
CA GLY A 31 -12.49 22.61 -14.43
C GLY A 31 -11.95 21.34 -15.10
N LEU A 32 -12.24 20.15 -14.57
CA LEU A 32 -11.97 18.89 -15.25
C LEU A 32 -13.18 18.44 -16.07
N VAL A 33 -12.91 17.89 -17.26
CA VAL A 33 -13.90 17.26 -18.13
C VAL A 33 -13.49 15.82 -18.40
N PRO A 34 -14.44 14.89 -18.60
CA PRO A 34 -14.10 13.53 -18.99
C PRO A 34 -13.29 13.52 -20.30
N CYS A 35 -12.33 12.61 -20.40
CA CYS A 35 -11.63 12.31 -21.65
C CYS A 35 -11.79 10.84 -21.99
N GLU A 36 -11.62 10.50 -23.28
CA GLU A 36 -11.61 9.09 -23.70
C GLU A 36 -10.36 8.40 -23.15
N ALA A 37 -10.55 7.23 -22.54
CA ALA A 37 -9.45 6.44 -22.03
C ALA A 37 -8.65 5.85 -23.19
N VAL A 38 -7.33 6.09 -23.21
CA VAL A 38 -6.41 5.50 -24.20
C VAL A 38 -6.34 3.98 -24.07
N VAL A 39 -6.53 3.46 -22.85
CA VAL A 39 -6.62 2.04 -22.53
C VAL A 39 -7.84 1.83 -21.64
N SER A 40 -8.74 0.96 -22.04
CA SER A 40 -9.89 0.56 -21.22
C SER A 40 -9.82 -0.95 -20.98
N LEU A 41 -9.58 -1.33 -19.72
CA LEU A 41 -9.62 -2.73 -19.30
C LEU A 41 -11.07 -3.07 -18.96
N THR A 42 -11.62 -4.08 -19.65
CA THR A 42 -12.99 -4.55 -19.44
C THR A 42 -12.99 -6.04 -19.10
N PRO A 43 -13.52 -6.46 -17.92
CA PRO A 43 -14.00 -5.61 -16.83
C PRO A 43 -12.87 -4.82 -16.15
N PRO A 44 -13.18 -3.72 -15.44
CA PRO A 44 -12.18 -2.99 -14.67
C PRO A 44 -11.58 -3.91 -13.60
N PRO A 45 -10.24 -3.99 -13.48
CA PRO A 45 -9.61 -4.94 -12.57
C PRO A 45 -9.73 -4.56 -11.09
N PHE A 46 -10.19 -3.34 -10.78
CA PHE A 46 -10.22 -2.81 -9.41
C PHE A 46 -11.61 -2.29 -9.03
N SER A 47 -11.97 -2.48 -7.77
CA SER A 47 -13.24 -2.03 -7.18
C SER A 47 -13.10 -0.80 -6.28
N GLY A 48 -11.88 -0.34 -6.00
CA GLY A 48 -11.64 0.85 -5.19
C GLY A 48 -10.22 0.93 -4.62
N LEU A 49 -10.02 1.91 -3.74
CA LEU A 49 -8.80 2.04 -2.93
C LEU A 49 -8.99 1.27 -1.61
N ASP A 50 -7.97 0.52 -1.20
CA ASP A 50 -7.94 -0.16 0.09
C ASP A 50 -7.29 0.72 1.17
N HIS A 51 -6.08 1.19 0.89
CA HIS A 51 -5.31 2.04 1.81
C HIS A 51 -4.23 2.85 1.09
N LEU A 52 -3.69 3.86 1.77
CA LEU A 52 -2.54 4.65 1.31
C LEU A 52 -1.46 4.63 2.40
N ALA A 53 -0.28 4.07 2.09
CA ALA A 53 0.82 4.06 3.04
C ALA A 53 1.67 5.33 2.92
N ILE A 54 2.06 5.89 4.06
CA ILE A 54 2.77 7.16 4.15
C ILE A 54 4.10 6.95 4.90
N CYS A 55 5.20 7.30 4.24
CA CYS A 55 6.52 7.38 4.86
C CYS A 55 6.66 8.68 5.64
N LEU A 56 7.17 8.58 6.85
CA LEU A 56 7.37 9.66 7.80
C LEU A 56 8.85 9.80 8.16
N GLU A 57 9.23 10.99 8.63
CA GLU A 57 10.58 11.21 9.17
C GLU A 57 10.78 10.46 10.50
N PRO A 58 12.02 10.04 10.82
CA PRO A 58 12.29 9.33 12.07
C PRO A 58 11.83 10.11 13.31
N GLY A 59 11.10 9.44 14.20
CA GLY A 59 10.63 10.01 15.46
C GLY A 59 9.35 10.83 15.35
N THR A 60 8.69 10.84 14.19
CA THR A 60 7.46 11.61 13.96
C THR A 60 6.19 10.75 14.01
N LEU A 61 6.31 9.42 13.92
CA LEU A 61 5.18 8.49 13.82
C LEU A 61 4.10 8.71 14.89
N ASP A 62 4.48 8.73 16.15
CA ASP A 62 3.53 8.90 17.27
C ASP A 62 2.84 10.27 17.26
N ALA A 63 3.56 11.32 16.89
CA ALA A 63 2.98 12.66 16.77
C ALA A 63 1.98 12.73 15.62
N THR A 64 2.29 12.09 14.49
CA THR A 64 1.40 12.00 13.34
C THR A 64 0.14 11.18 13.66
N VAL A 65 0.26 10.04 14.36
CA VAL A 65 -0.90 9.27 14.83
C VAL A 65 -1.81 10.13 15.70
N ARG A 66 -1.26 10.84 16.69
CA ARG A 66 -2.03 11.75 17.56
C ARG A 66 -2.72 12.86 16.78
N PHE A 67 -2.05 13.40 15.76
CA PHE A 67 -2.66 14.40 14.87
C PHE A 67 -3.90 13.83 14.16
N TYR A 68 -3.82 12.64 13.56
CA TYR A 68 -4.97 12.02 12.91
C TYR A 68 -6.11 11.69 13.89
N GLN A 69 -5.78 11.25 15.11
CA GLN A 69 -6.77 11.00 16.16
C GLN A 69 -7.48 12.30 16.59
N HIS A 70 -6.72 13.36 16.82
CA HIS A 70 -7.28 14.61 17.36
C HIS A 70 -8.03 15.44 16.31
N VAL A 71 -7.46 15.57 15.11
CA VAL A 71 -7.99 16.47 14.07
C VAL A 71 -9.09 15.79 13.26
N PHE A 72 -8.98 14.50 12.98
CA PHE A 72 -9.91 13.78 12.11
C PHE A 72 -10.73 12.70 12.85
N GLY A 73 -10.49 12.47 14.14
CA GLY A 73 -11.19 11.44 14.91
C GLY A 73 -10.81 10.02 14.52
N PHE A 74 -9.70 9.82 13.79
CA PHE A 74 -9.25 8.48 13.38
C PHE A 74 -8.86 7.66 14.61
N GLN A 75 -8.84 6.34 14.47
CA GLN A 75 -8.41 5.42 15.51
C GLN A 75 -7.15 4.66 15.06
N GLN A 76 -6.21 4.43 15.99
CA GLN A 76 -5.10 3.52 15.74
C GLN A 76 -5.62 2.10 15.86
N SER A 77 -5.54 1.35 14.77
CA SER A 77 -6.06 -0.02 14.68
C SER A 77 -4.99 -1.09 14.87
N HIS A 78 -3.76 -0.80 14.44
CA HIS A 78 -2.64 -1.74 14.41
C HIS A 78 -1.31 -1.03 14.68
N GLU A 79 -0.36 -1.78 15.21
CA GLU A 79 1.04 -1.38 15.39
C GLU A 79 1.93 -2.59 15.10
N GLU A 80 2.99 -2.37 14.35
CA GLU A 80 3.93 -3.41 13.96
C GLU A 80 5.36 -2.86 13.91
N VAL A 81 6.31 -3.67 14.35
CA VAL A 81 7.73 -3.42 14.17
C VAL A 81 8.29 -4.48 13.22
N VAL A 82 8.74 -4.05 12.05
CA VAL A 82 9.28 -4.94 11.02
C VAL A 82 10.80 -4.87 11.04
N HIS A 83 11.44 -6.03 11.21
CA HIS A 83 12.89 -6.18 11.13
C HIS A 83 13.28 -7.04 9.93
N THR A 84 14.19 -6.55 9.10
CA THR A 84 14.91 -7.34 8.11
C THR A 84 16.35 -7.56 8.55
N ARG A 85 17.12 -8.27 7.72
CA ARG A 85 18.57 -8.41 7.94
C ARG A 85 19.31 -7.09 7.81
N GLN A 86 18.80 -6.17 6.99
CA GLN A 86 19.52 -4.97 6.60
C GLN A 86 18.92 -3.72 7.23
N SER A 87 17.63 -3.67 7.54
CA SER A 87 16.99 -2.48 8.09
C SER A 87 15.70 -2.84 8.85
N GLY A 88 14.82 -1.87 9.08
CA GLY A 88 13.50 -2.10 9.65
C GLY A 88 12.62 -0.86 9.61
N MET A 89 11.38 -1.01 10.01
CA MET A 89 10.43 0.09 10.17
C MET A 89 9.52 -0.09 11.38
N ASN A 90 9.10 1.03 11.96
CA ASN A 90 7.94 1.10 12.81
C ASN A 90 6.73 1.47 11.95
N SER A 91 5.60 0.79 12.15
CA SER A 91 4.36 1.03 11.42
C SER A 91 3.18 1.14 12.37
N LYS A 92 2.35 2.18 12.21
CA LYS A 92 1.06 2.32 12.90
C LYS A 92 -0.02 2.62 11.89
N VAL A 93 -1.16 1.95 11.99
CA VAL A 93 -2.26 2.15 11.05
C VAL A 93 -3.38 2.95 11.70
N VAL A 94 -3.68 4.12 11.12
CA VAL A 94 -4.84 4.93 11.52
C VAL A 94 -5.99 4.73 10.53
N GLN A 95 -7.22 4.64 11.06
CA GLN A 95 -8.43 4.43 10.27
C GLN A 95 -9.49 5.46 10.62
N SER A 96 -10.22 5.95 9.62
CA SER A 96 -11.40 6.78 9.84
C SER A 96 -12.46 6.03 10.66
N PRO A 97 -13.37 6.72 11.39
CA PRO A 97 -14.47 6.07 12.10
C PRO A 97 -15.33 5.15 11.23
N SER A 98 -15.47 5.49 9.94
CA SER A 98 -16.19 4.68 8.95
C SER A 98 -15.42 3.47 8.40
N THR A 99 -14.15 3.33 8.80
CA THR A 99 -13.15 2.36 8.31
C THR A 99 -12.88 2.38 6.80
N ARG A 100 -13.42 3.36 6.06
CA ARG A 100 -13.22 3.52 4.60
C ARG A 100 -11.88 4.16 4.22
N ILE A 101 -11.30 4.96 5.11
CA ILE A 101 -9.97 5.56 4.91
C ILE A 101 -9.02 4.90 5.89
N ILE A 102 -7.95 4.32 5.35
CA ILE A 102 -6.95 3.55 6.07
C ILE A 102 -5.58 4.07 5.67
N LEU A 103 -4.78 4.48 6.65
CA LEU A 103 -3.45 5.07 6.43
C LEU A 103 -2.42 4.33 7.30
N PRO A 104 -1.68 3.36 6.73
CA PRO A 104 -0.44 2.88 7.33
C PRO A 104 0.60 4.00 7.34
N LEU A 105 1.05 4.36 8.53
CA LEU A 105 2.08 5.37 8.77
C LEU A 105 3.38 4.66 9.14
N GLN A 106 4.47 4.97 8.46
CA GLN A 106 5.72 4.23 8.56
C GLN A 106 6.91 5.16 8.76
N GLU A 107 7.79 4.84 9.71
CA GLU A 107 9.07 5.53 9.87
C GLU A 107 10.23 4.53 9.92
N PRO A 108 11.46 4.95 9.60
CA PRO A 108 12.61 4.08 9.74
C PRO A 108 12.80 3.65 11.20
N LEU A 109 13.12 2.37 11.42
CA LEU A 109 13.39 1.85 12.76
C LEU A 109 14.68 2.44 13.37
N SER A 110 15.65 2.80 12.52
CA SER A 110 16.93 3.41 12.90
C SER A 110 17.26 4.57 11.99
N ALA A 111 17.70 5.69 12.56
CA ALA A 111 18.20 6.82 11.78
C ALA A 111 19.56 6.54 11.13
N GLU A 112 20.40 5.70 11.74
CA GLU A 112 21.73 5.35 11.23
C GLU A 112 21.63 4.40 10.03
N ASN A 113 20.58 3.58 10.00
CA ASN A 113 20.32 2.65 8.91
C ASN A 113 18.84 2.72 8.53
N PRO A 114 18.45 3.77 7.80
CA PRO A 114 17.05 4.09 7.61
C PRO A 114 16.37 3.25 6.51
N GLY A 115 17.11 2.35 5.88
CA GLY A 115 16.59 1.38 4.91
C GLY A 115 15.82 2.01 3.76
N GLN A 116 14.82 1.29 3.27
CA GLN A 116 13.99 1.76 2.16
C GLN A 116 13.15 3.00 2.48
N ILE A 117 12.74 3.19 3.74
CA ILE A 117 11.95 4.36 4.15
C ILE A 117 12.83 5.61 4.10
N GLY A 118 14.06 5.53 4.60
CA GLY A 118 15.06 6.60 4.45
C GLY A 118 15.36 6.94 3.00
N GLU A 119 15.50 5.91 2.16
CA GLU A 119 15.75 6.12 0.73
C GLU A 119 14.55 6.78 0.03
N PHE A 120 13.32 6.39 0.38
CA PHE A 120 12.11 7.09 -0.06
C PHE A 120 12.18 8.57 0.35
N LEU A 121 12.42 8.87 1.64
CA LEU A 121 12.46 10.26 2.14
C LEU A 121 13.49 11.10 1.39
N ARG A 122 14.69 10.54 1.18
CA ARG A 122 15.78 11.21 0.45
C ARG A 122 15.41 11.51 -1.00
N ARG A 123 14.78 10.55 -1.70
CA ARG A 123 14.39 10.71 -3.11
C ARG A 123 13.19 11.62 -3.25
N ASN A 124 12.18 11.45 -2.40
CA ASN A 124 10.95 12.24 -2.40
C ASN A 124 11.23 13.70 -2.03
N GLY A 125 12.17 13.93 -1.11
CA GLY A 125 12.49 15.24 -0.54
C GLY A 125 11.72 15.51 0.76
N GLY A 126 11.41 14.46 1.52
CA GLY A 126 10.59 14.51 2.73
C GLY A 126 9.52 13.42 2.77
N PRO A 127 8.65 13.45 3.79
CA PRO A 127 7.59 12.46 3.96
C PRO A 127 6.54 12.54 2.85
N GLY A 128 5.79 11.46 2.63
CA GLY A 128 4.85 11.38 1.52
C GLY A 128 4.23 10.01 1.34
N VAL A 129 3.30 9.90 0.38
CA VAL A 129 2.65 8.63 0.03
C VAL A 129 3.65 7.71 -0.68
N GLN A 130 3.92 6.56 -0.08
CA GLN A 130 4.81 5.55 -0.64
C GLN A 130 4.07 4.65 -1.62
N HIS A 131 2.90 4.17 -1.23
CA HIS A 131 2.09 3.32 -2.10
C HIS A 131 0.59 3.51 -1.92
N ILE A 132 -0.12 3.17 -2.98
CA ILE A 132 -1.57 3.15 -3.05
C ILE A 132 -2.02 1.71 -3.32
N ALA A 133 -2.85 1.17 -2.45
CA ALA A 133 -3.38 -0.17 -2.58
C ALA A 133 -4.74 -0.16 -3.31
N LEU A 134 -4.83 -0.96 -4.37
CA LEU A 134 -5.98 -1.10 -5.25
C LEU A 134 -6.69 -2.43 -4.94
N LEU A 135 -7.93 -2.33 -4.48
CA LEU A 135 -8.75 -3.48 -4.11
C LEU A 135 -9.28 -4.19 -5.36
N THR A 136 -9.19 -5.52 -5.39
CA THR A 136 -9.75 -6.37 -6.43
C THR A 136 -10.43 -7.61 -5.88
N ALA A 137 -11.39 -8.14 -6.63
CA ALA A 137 -12.05 -9.42 -6.35
C ALA A 137 -11.34 -10.62 -7.02
N ASP A 138 -10.46 -10.37 -8.00
CA ASP A 138 -9.67 -11.39 -8.71
C ASP A 138 -8.24 -10.88 -8.93
N ILE A 139 -7.39 -11.08 -7.92
CA ILE A 139 -5.99 -10.67 -7.96
C ILE A 139 -5.20 -11.40 -9.04
N VAL A 140 -5.53 -12.67 -9.34
CA VAL A 140 -4.83 -13.46 -10.36
C VAL A 140 -5.10 -12.87 -11.75
N GLY A 141 -6.38 -12.62 -12.07
CA GLY A 141 -6.77 -11.96 -13.31
C GLY A 141 -6.20 -10.55 -13.43
N ALA A 142 -6.33 -9.75 -12.37
CA ALA A 142 -5.82 -8.37 -12.34
C ALA A 142 -4.30 -8.31 -12.59
N VAL A 143 -3.51 -9.11 -11.87
CA VAL A 143 -2.04 -9.10 -12.01
C VAL A 143 -1.60 -9.64 -13.37
N ARG A 144 -2.28 -10.66 -13.93
CA ARG A 144 -1.99 -11.16 -15.29
C ARG A 144 -2.14 -10.05 -16.34
N GLU A 145 -3.20 -9.26 -16.26
CA GLU A 145 -3.41 -8.17 -17.22
C GLU A 145 -2.41 -7.03 -16.99
N LEU A 146 -2.20 -6.62 -15.74
CA LEU A 146 -1.31 -5.51 -15.41
C LEU A 146 0.15 -5.78 -15.78
N ARG A 147 0.60 -7.04 -15.74
CA ARG A 147 1.95 -7.44 -16.16
C ARG A 147 2.27 -7.12 -17.61
N ARG A 148 1.27 -6.86 -18.45
CA ARG A 148 1.44 -6.40 -19.83
C ARG A 148 1.83 -4.92 -19.90
N HIS A 149 1.61 -4.16 -18.83
CA HIS A 149 1.75 -2.72 -18.77
C HIS A 149 2.75 -2.24 -17.73
N THR A 150 2.97 -3.00 -16.66
CA THR A 150 3.90 -2.65 -15.58
C THR A 150 4.65 -3.87 -15.03
N ARG A 151 5.70 -3.62 -14.25
CA ARG A 151 6.51 -4.65 -13.59
C ARG A 151 6.11 -4.79 -12.12
N PHE A 152 6.17 -6.02 -11.63
CA PHE A 152 5.97 -6.36 -10.21
C PHE A 152 7.29 -6.70 -9.54
N LEU A 153 7.32 -6.60 -8.21
CA LEU A 153 8.45 -7.09 -7.41
C LEU A 153 8.54 -8.61 -7.49
N GLU A 154 9.78 -9.12 -7.52
CA GLU A 154 10.04 -10.55 -7.56
C GLU A 154 10.05 -11.15 -6.15
N ILE A 155 9.14 -12.10 -5.93
CA ILE A 155 9.08 -12.88 -4.69
C ILE A 155 9.87 -14.18 -4.87
N PRO A 156 10.79 -14.52 -3.95
CA PRO A 156 11.70 -15.65 -4.13
C PRO A 156 10.96 -16.97 -3.86
N ALA A 157 11.30 -18.02 -4.61
CA ALA A 157 10.67 -19.34 -4.47
C ALA A 157 10.59 -19.88 -3.02
N PRO A 158 11.60 -19.71 -2.15
CA PRO A 158 11.53 -20.15 -0.76
C PRO A 158 10.42 -19.52 0.08
N TYR A 159 9.84 -18.40 -0.35
CA TYR A 159 8.64 -17.85 0.30
C TYR A 159 7.46 -18.83 0.20
N TYR A 160 7.21 -19.36 -1.01
CA TYR A 160 6.10 -20.26 -1.30
C TYR A 160 6.30 -21.65 -0.69
N GLU A 161 7.55 -22.13 -0.66
CA GLU A 161 7.92 -23.41 -0.04
C GLU A 161 7.63 -23.44 1.48
N ARG A 162 7.63 -22.28 2.13
CA ARG A 162 7.35 -22.15 3.57
C ARG A 162 5.90 -21.78 3.88
N LEU A 163 5.06 -21.59 2.87
CA LEU A 163 3.76 -20.94 3.04
C LEU A 163 2.76 -21.87 3.73
N GLU A 164 2.70 -23.14 3.34
CA GLU A 164 1.89 -24.17 4.02
C GLU A 164 2.33 -24.39 5.48
N ALA A 165 3.64 -24.41 5.74
CA ALA A 165 4.15 -24.55 7.11
C ALA A 165 3.74 -23.37 8.00
N ARG A 166 3.55 -22.17 7.42
CA ARG A 166 3.18 -20.95 8.15
C ARG A 166 1.66 -20.79 8.31
N LEU A 167 0.89 -21.15 7.29
CA LEU A 167 -0.55 -20.86 7.22
C LEU A 167 -1.43 -22.11 7.37
N GLY A 168 -0.85 -23.30 7.43
CA GLY A 168 -1.56 -24.57 7.37
C GLY A 168 -2.02 -24.90 5.95
N ALA A 169 -3.01 -25.79 5.85
CA ALA A 169 -3.61 -26.15 4.57
C ALA A 169 -4.21 -24.91 3.86
N LEU A 170 -3.99 -24.83 2.56
CA LEU A 170 -4.40 -23.73 1.71
C LEU A 170 -5.37 -24.24 0.65
N ASP A 171 -6.49 -23.57 0.51
CA ASP A 171 -7.50 -23.91 -0.51
C ASP A 171 -7.23 -23.17 -1.83
N PHE A 172 -5.98 -22.76 -2.07
CA PHE A 172 -5.56 -22.02 -3.26
C PHE A 172 -4.61 -22.84 -4.10
N ASP A 173 -4.73 -22.72 -5.42
CA ASP A 173 -3.67 -23.15 -6.33
C ASP A 173 -2.47 -22.20 -6.18
N LEU A 174 -1.37 -22.71 -5.62
CA LEU A 174 -0.14 -21.94 -5.39
C LEU A 174 0.62 -21.67 -6.69
N VAL A 175 0.38 -22.43 -7.75
CA VAL A 175 1.10 -22.29 -9.03
C VAL A 175 0.93 -20.87 -9.60
N PRO A 176 -0.28 -20.35 -9.84
CA PRO A 176 -0.46 -18.98 -10.32
C PRO A 176 0.04 -17.94 -9.32
N LEU A 177 -0.09 -18.17 -8.01
CA LEU A 177 0.39 -17.21 -7.00
C LEU A 177 1.92 -17.08 -7.05
N ARG A 178 2.63 -18.20 -7.20
CA ARG A 178 4.09 -18.24 -7.35
C ARG A 178 4.55 -17.57 -8.63
N GLU A 179 3.93 -17.89 -9.76
CA GLU A 179 4.24 -17.28 -11.05
C GLU A 179 4.02 -15.77 -11.04
N LEU A 180 2.95 -15.33 -10.36
CA LEU A 180 2.53 -13.94 -10.31
C LEU A 180 3.20 -13.12 -9.20
N GLY A 181 3.95 -13.75 -8.29
CA GLY A 181 4.57 -13.04 -7.17
C GLY A 181 3.52 -12.54 -6.16
N ILE A 182 2.41 -13.26 -6.02
CA ILE A 182 1.33 -12.93 -5.08
C ILE A 182 1.69 -13.52 -3.72
N LEU A 183 1.68 -12.66 -2.71
CA LEU A 183 1.88 -12.98 -1.30
C LEU A 183 0.54 -13.34 -0.66
N VAL A 184 0.57 -14.23 0.33
CA VAL A 184 -0.60 -14.72 1.06
C VAL A 184 -0.35 -14.56 2.55
N ASP A 185 -1.30 -13.97 3.27
CA ASP A 185 -1.33 -13.99 4.73
C ASP A 185 -2.72 -14.36 5.26
N ARG A 186 -2.82 -14.69 6.54
CA ARG A 186 -4.09 -14.93 7.22
C ARG A 186 -4.17 -14.16 8.53
N ASP A 187 -5.36 -13.67 8.84
CA ASP A 187 -5.70 -13.17 10.16
C ASP A 187 -6.87 -13.98 10.76
N ALA A 188 -7.40 -13.54 11.90
CA ALA A 188 -8.49 -14.23 12.58
C ALA A 188 -9.81 -14.25 11.79
N TRP A 189 -9.94 -13.43 10.74
CA TRP A 189 -11.16 -13.29 9.95
C TRP A 189 -11.05 -13.96 8.58
N GLY A 190 -9.87 -13.97 7.97
CA GLY A 190 -9.71 -14.64 6.69
C GLY A 190 -8.33 -14.49 6.05
N THR A 191 -8.30 -14.56 4.73
CA THR A 191 -7.07 -14.56 3.93
C THR A 191 -6.86 -13.22 3.22
N LEU A 192 -5.60 -12.79 3.18
CA LEU A 192 -5.14 -11.57 2.52
C LEU A 192 -4.17 -11.93 1.39
N LEU A 193 -4.46 -11.47 0.18
CA LEU A 193 -3.62 -11.66 -1.01
C LEU A 193 -3.09 -10.31 -1.47
N GLN A 194 -1.78 -10.19 -1.67
CA GLN A 194 -1.14 -8.91 -1.99
C GLN A 194 0.00 -9.09 -2.99
N THR A 195 0.20 -8.13 -3.87
CA THR A 195 1.45 -7.99 -4.64
C THR A 195 1.71 -6.53 -4.95
N PHE A 196 2.95 -6.21 -5.31
CA PHE A 196 3.43 -4.84 -5.39
C PHE A 196 4.12 -4.59 -6.71
N THR A 197 3.81 -3.46 -7.33
CA THR A 197 4.51 -3.00 -8.53
C THR A 197 5.92 -2.53 -8.18
N ARG A 198 6.80 -2.51 -9.16
CA ARG A 198 7.99 -1.66 -9.11
C ARG A 198 7.54 -0.21 -9.27
N SER A 199 8.30 0.73 -8.72
CA SER A 199 8.05 2.15 -8.97
C SER A 199 8.46 2.50 -10.40
N GLU A 200 7.54 3.05 -11.17
CA GLU A 200 7.81 3.65 -12.49
C GLU A 200 8.00 5.17 -12.39
N HIS A 201 7.85 5.74 -11.19
CA HIS A 201 8.12 7.15 -10.96
C HIS A 201 9.60 7.45 -11.24
N PRO A 202 9.98 8.59 -11.85
CA PRO A 202 11.38 8.89 -12.16
C PRO A 202 12.29 8.94 -10.93
N LYS A 203 11.73 9.34 -9.78
CA LYS A 203 12.44 9.30 -8.49
C LYS A 203 12.40 7.93 -7.82
N GLN A 204 11.74 6.93 -8.43
CA GLN A 204 11.52 5.59 -7.89
C GLN A 204 10.97 5.64 -6.44
N THR A 205 9.91 6.42 -6.23
CA THR A 205 9.28 6.66 -4.93
C THR A 205 7.92 5.94 -4.85
N LEU A 206 6.90 6.49 -5.50
CA LEU A 206 5.54 5.95 -5.49
C LEU A 206 5.46 4.61 -6.23
N PHE A 207 4.80 3.62 -5.63
CA PHE A 207 4.40 2.37 -6.30
C PHE A 207 2.97 1.99 -5.95
N PHE A 208 2.46 0.91 -6.54
CA PHE A 208 1.09 0.44 -6.32
C PHE A 208 1.09 -0.96 -5.71
N GLU A 209 0.07 -1.21 -4.90
CA GLU A 209 -0.25 -2.53 -4.38
C GLU A 209 -1.55 -3.01 -5.04
N VAL A 210 -1.60 -4.28 -5.42
CA VAL A 210 -2.85 -4.95 -5.77
C VAL A 210 -3.21 -5.87 -4.62
N ILE A 211 -4.38 -5.67 -4.04
CA ILE A 211 -4.82 -6.37 -2.83
C ILE A 211 -6.19 -7.02 -3.04
N GLN A 212 -6.33 -8.26 -2.58
CA GLN A 212 -7.60 -8.95 -2.48
C GLN A 212 -7.79 -9.42 -1.04
N ARG A 213 -8.92 -9.02 -0.46
CA ARG A 213 -9.35 -9.44 0.88
C ARG A 213 -10.40 -10.53 0.75
N GLN A 214 -10.11 -11.70 1.31
CA GLN A 214 -11.10 -12.74 1.56
C GLN A 214 -11.41 -12.70 3.05
N GLU A 215 -12.30 -11.78 3.43
CA GLU A 215 -12.72 -11.51 4.82
C GLU A 215 -11.64 -10.95 5.78
N ALA A 216 -10.36 -11.00 5.40
CA ALA A 216 -9.25 -10.44 6.17
C ALA A 216 -9.40 -8.93 6.43
N ARG A 217 -9.12 -8.53 7.67
CA ARG A 217 -9.25 -7.15 8.18
C ARG A 217 -7.90 -6.51 8.54
N GLY A 218 -6.88 -7.33 8.75
CA GLY A 218 -5.51 -6.90 9.04
C GLY A 218 -4.71 -6.52 7.79
N PHE A 219 -3.40 -6.38 7.96
CA PHE A 219 -2.48 -5.91 6.92
C PHE A 219 -1.42 -6.94 6.50
N GLY A 220 -1.47 -8.13 7.10
CA GLY A 220 -0.57 -9.23 6.78
C GLY A 220 0.90 -8.92 7.13
N GLY A 221 1.25 -8.87 8.41
CA GLY A 221 2.60 -8.53 8.86
C GLY A 221 3.71 -9.38 8.23
N ALA A 222 3.43 -10.66 7.95
CA ALA A 222 4.38 -11.51 7.26
C ALA A 222 4.50 -11.17 5.76
N ASN A 223 3.43 -10.72 5.12
CA ASN A 223 3.49 -10.16 3.76
C ASN A 223 4.28 -8.85 3.75
N ILE A 224 4.10 -7.98 4.74
CA ILE A 224 4.86 -6.73 4.87
C ILE A 224 6.36 -7.02 5.00
N ARG A 225 6.75 -8.02 5.82
CA ARG A 225 8.15 -8.45 5.91
C ARG A 225 8.68 -8.98 4.57
N ALA A 226 7.90 -9.81 3.87
CA ALA A 226 8.30 -10.36 2.57
C ALA A 226 8.42 -9.27 1.49
N LEU A 227 7.52 -8.28 1.48
CA LEU A 227 7.63 -7.06 0.67
C LEU A 227 8.94 -6.33 0.97
N PHE A 228 9.22 -6.09 2.25
CA PHE A 228 10.42 -5.36 2.67
C PHE A 228 11.69 -6.02 2.14
N GLU A 229 11.81 -7.34 2.31
CA GLU A 229 12.92 -8.12 1.78
C GLU A 229 12.97 -8.14 0.25
N ALA A 230 11.83 -8.03 -0.45
CA ALA A 230 11.78 -7.98 -1.92
C ALA A 230 12.23 -6.60 -2.45
N VAL A 231 11.81 -5.52 -1.81
CA VAL A 231 12.23 -4.15 -2.13
C VAL A 231 13.73 -3.96 -1.91
N GLU A 232 14.26 -4.41 -0.77
CA GLU A 232 15.71 -4.36 -0.49
C GLU A 232 16.52 -5.09 -1.59
N ARG A 233 16.03 -6.23 -2.06
CA ARG A 233 16.66 -6.98 -3.16
C ARG A 233 16.56 -6.28 -4.51
N ASP A 234 15.44 -5.66 -4.84
CA ASP A 234 15.29 -4.89 -6.09
C ASP A 234 16.23 -3.68 -6.10
N TYR A 235 16.35 -2.96 -4.98
CA TYR A 235 17.30 -1.87 -4.83
C TYR A 235 18.75 -2.32 -4.98
N ALA A 236 19.14 -3.43 -4.34
CA ALA A 236 20.49 -3.97 -4.46
C ALA A 236 20.84 -4.33 -5.91
N ARG A 237 19.86 -4.83 -6.70
CA ARG A 237 20.04 -5.11 -8.13
C ARG A 237 20.13 -3.84 -8.98
N ALA A 238 19.39 -2.78 -8.63
CA ALA A 238 19.41 -1.53 -9.39
C ALA A 238 20.71 -0.72 -9.21
N GLN A 239 21.49 -1.02 -8.17
CA GLN A 239 22.79 -0.38 -7.88
C GLN A 239 24.00 -1.18 -8.38
N ALA A 240 23.80 -2.41 -8.85
CA ALA A 240 24.84 -3.30 -9.38
C ALA A 240 24.96 -3.16 -10.91
#